data_AF-A0A9E4N036-F1
#
_entry.id   AF-A0A9E4N036-F1
#
_cell.length_a   1.000
_cell.length_b   1.000
_cell.length_c   1.000
_cell.angle_alpha   90.00
_cell.angle_beta   90.00
_cell.angle_gamma   90.00
#
_symmetry.space_group_name_H-M   'P 1'
#
loop_
_entity.id
_entity.type
_entity.pdbx_description
1 polymer ?
#
loop_
_entity_poly.entity_id
_entity_poly.type
_entity_poly.pdbx_seq_one_letter_code
_entity_poly.pdbx_strand_id
1 'polypeptide(L)'
;MSNLESYSISTLRQCDDLKLKIARHTPPQNDTDERMIRIYKRLLIRDRNYLHNLELLKIKQTMHLDSKPLLPNKLHSTAECPSSLDLDEFRSLLDENSELVLS
;
A
#
# COMPACT_ATOMS: atom_id res chain seq x y z
N MET A 1 3.38 15.18 8.34
CA MET A 1 3.21 14.30 7.15
C MET A 1 4.35 14.42 6.13
N SER A 2 5.17 15.48 6.17
CA SER A 2 6.30 15.71 5.24
C SER A 2 7.37 14.60 5.22
N ASN A 3 7.71 14.03 6.38
CA ASN A 3 8.83 13.08 6.48
C ASN A 3 8.58 11.75 5.74
N LEU A 4 7.33 11.28 5.71
CA LEU A 4 6.95 10.04 5.03
C LEU A 4 7.02 10.19 3.50
N GLU A 5 6.62 11.36 2.99
CA GLU A 5 6.68 11.67 1.56
C GLU A 5 8.13 11.83 1.09
N SER A 6 8.96 12.55 1.85
CA SER A 6 10.39 12.67 1.54
C SER A 6 11.09 11.30 1.51
N TYR A 7 10.76 10.40 2.44
CA TYR A 7 11.29 9.03 2.43
C TYR A 7 10.79 8.22 1.24
N SER A 8 9.50 8.33 0.87
CA SER A 8 8.97 7.63 -0.30
C SER A 8 9.70 8.02 -1.60
N ILE A 9 10.01 9.30 -1.77
CA ILE A 9 10.73 9.82 -2.93
C ILE A 9 12.18 9.31 -2.93
N SER A 10 12.84 9.29 -1.76
CA SER A 10 14.19 8.76 -1.62
C SER A 10 14.25 7.27 -1.98
N THR A 11 13.32 6.46 -1.46
CA THR A 11 13.26 5.03 -1.74
C THR A 11 12.93 4.72 -3.21
N LEU A 12 12.09 5.54 -3.86
CA LEU A 12 11.83 5.42 -5.30
C LEU A 12 13.11 5.63 -6.13
N ARG A 13 13.88 6.68 -5.84
CA ARG A 13 15.17 6.93 -6.51
C ARG A 13 16.16 5.79 -6.29
N GLN A 14 16.23 5.26 -5.06
CA GLN A 14 17.07 4.10 -4.76
C GLN A 14 16.67 2.85 -5.57
N CYS A 15 15.37 2.63 -5.77
CA CYS A 15 14.90 1.53 -6.63
C CYS A 15 15.37 1.68 -8.08
N ASP A 16 15.33 2.89 -8.63
CA ASP A 16 15.78 3.15 -10.00
C ASP A 16 17.30 3.00 -10.15
N ASP A 17 18.07 3.47 -9.16
CA ASP A 17 19.51 3.25 -9.11
C ASP A 17 19.87 1.76 -9.06
N LEU A 18 19.13 0.96 -8.27
CA LEU A 18 19.34 -0.49 -8.19
C LEU A 18 19.03 -1.19 -9.51
N LYS A 19 17.97 -0.78 -10.24
CA LYS A 19 17.68 -1.31 -11.59
C LYS A 19 18.81 -1.02 -12.55
N LEU A 20 19.34 0.20 -12.53
CA LEU A 20 20.46 0.61 -13.38
C LEU A 20 21.74 -0.19 -13.05
N LYS A 21 22.00 -0.44 -11.77
CA LYS A 21 23.10 -1.30 -11.33
C LYS A 21 22.93 -2.74 -11.82
N ILE A 22 21.73 -3.32 -11.73
CA ILE A 22 21.45 -4.67 -12.26
C ILE A 22 21.71 -4.73 -13.76
N ALA A 23 21.25 -3.73 -14.53
CA ALA A 23 21.45 -3.68 -15.97
C ALA A 23 22.94 -3.67 -16.35
N ARG A 24 23.79 -2.98 -15.59
CA ARG A 24 25.25 -2.94 -15.82
C ARG A 24 25.96 -4.28 -15.65
N HIS A 25 25.40 -5.19 -14.85
CA HIS A 25 25.95 -6.52 -14.60
C HIS A 25 25.25 -7.61 -15.41
N THR A 26 24.32 -7.26 -16.32
CA THR A 26 23.51 -8.23 -17.08
C THR A 26 23.85 -8.15 -18.58
N PRO A 27 24.17 -9.27 -19.26
CA PRO A 27 24.32 -10.62 -18.70
C PRO A 27 25.58 -10.73 -17.80
N PRO A 28 25.55 -11.57 -16.75
CA PRO A 28 26.69 -11.72 -15.86
C PRO A 28 27.88 -12.33 -16.60
N GLN A 29 29.07 -11.74 -16.43
CA GLN A 29 30.29 -12.25 -17.05
C GLN A 29 31.13 -13.11 -16.10
N ASN A 30 30.86 -13.04 -14.79
CA ASN A 30 31.56 -13.77 -13.74
C ASN A 30 30.69 -13.93 -12.48
N ASP A 31 31.16 -14.75 -11.53
CA ASP A 31 30.49 -15.00 -10.25
C ASP A 31 30.25 -13.74 -9.41
N THR A 32 31.11 -12.72 -9.59
CA THR A 32 30.95 -11.44 -8.89
C THR A 32 29.74 -10.70 -9.40
N ASP A 33 29.55 -10.62 -10.72
CA ASP A 33 28.36 -10.03 -11.34
C ASP A 33 27.08 -10.72 -10.88
N GLU A 34 27.07 -12.06 -10.84
CA GLU A 34 25.94 -12.83 -10.33
C GLU A 34 25.62 -12.52 -8.87
N ARG A 35 26.66 -12.40 -8.02
CA ARG A 35 26.52 -12.03 -6.62
C ARG A 35 25.95 -10.61 -6.49
N MET A 36 26.46 -9.66 -7.27
CA MET A 36 26.01 -8.27 -7.26
C MET A 36 24.55 -8.16 -7.70
N ILE A 37 24.17 -8.83 -8.81
CA ILE A 37 22.78 -8.89 -9.27
C ILE A 37 21.86 -9.46 -8.18
N ARG A 38 22.25 -10.55 -7.50
CA ARG A 38 21.47 -11.12 -6.39
C ARG A 38 21.28 -10.12 -5.25
N ILE A 39 22.34 -9.42 -4.85
CA ILE A 39 22.28 -8.42 -3.78
C ILE A 39 21.33 -7.29 -4.18
N TYR A 40 21.48 -6.72 -5.37
CA TYR A 40 20.65 -5.62 -5.83
C TYR A 40 19.17 -6.01 -5.97
N LYS A 41 18.88 -7.24 -6.46
CA LYS A 41 17.51 -7.76 -6.52
C LYS A 41 16.88 -7.88 -5.13
N ARG A 42 17.62 -8.35 -4.12
CA ARG A 42 17.13 -8.44 -2.74
C ARG A 42 16.79 -7.07 -2.16
N LEU A 43 17.65 -6.08 -2.40
CA LEU A 43 17.42 -4.70 -1.98
C LEU A 43 16.17 -4.11 -2.67
N LEU A 44 16.01 -4.35 -3.97
CA LEU A 44 14.87 -3.88 -4.74
C LEU A 44 13.53 -4.43 -4.22
N ILE A 45 13.50 -5.71 -3.82
CA ILE A 45 12.31 -6.34 -3.23
C ILE A 45 11.97 -5.71 -1.88
N ARG A 46 12.97 -5.54 -1.01
CA ARG A 46 12.79 -4.91 0.31
C ARG A 46 12.20 -3.50 0.18
N ASP A 47 12.78 -2.70 -0.70
CA ASP A 47 12.42 -1.29 -0.87
C ASP A 47 11.03 -1.15 -1.52
N ARG A 48 10.64 -2.07 -2.43
CA ARG A 48 9.27 -2.16 -2.97
C ARG A 48 8.23 -2.50 -1.91
N ASN A 49 8.51 -3.48 -1.04
CA ASN A 49 7.59 -3.84 0.03
C ASN A 49 7.37 -2.66 1.00
N TYR A 50 8.43 -1.90 1.28
CA TYR A 50 8.34 -0.69 2.09
C TYR A 50 7.45 0.37 1.44
N LEU A 51 7.63 0.64 0.15
CA LEU A 51 6.78 1.59 -0.60
C LEU A 51 5.31 1.17 -0.60
N HIS A 52 5.02 -0.11 -0.80
CA HIS A 52 3.66 -0.64 -0.71
C HIS A 52 3.05 -0.46 0.69
N ASN A 53 3.81 -0.74 1.75
CA ASN A 53 3.35 -0.55 3.12
C ASN A 53 3.04 0.93 3.43
N LEU A 54 3.82 1.87 2.87
CA LEU A 54 3.53 3.30 2.99
C LEU A 54 2.24 3.68 2.28
N GLU A 55 1.98 3.12 1.10
CA GLU A 55 0.73 3.33 0.37
C GLU A 55 -0.48 2.84 1.15
N LEU A 56 -0.41 1.63 1.72
CA LEU A 56 -1.45 1.09 2.59
C LEU A 56 -1.70 1.99 3.82
N LEU A 57 -0.63 2.53 4.43
CA LEU A 57 -0.74 3.45 5.56
C LEU A 57 -1.47 4.76 5.16
N LYS A 58 -1.19 5.29 3.97
CA LYS A 58 -1.88 6.47 3.42
C LYS A 58 -3.37 6.18 3.22
N ILE A 59 -3.71 5.05 2.61
CA ILE A 59 -5.11 4.63 2.40
C ILE A 59 -5.85 4.48 3.75
N LYS A 60 -5.21 3.85 4.73
CA LYS A 60 -5.78 3.73 6.08
C LYS A 60 -6.04 5.10 6.71
N GLN A 61 -5.13 6.06 6.54
CA GLN A 61 -5.30 7.42 7.07
C GLN A 61 -6.44 8.17 6.38
N THR A 62 -6.60 8.04 5.07
CA THR A 62 -7.70 8.69 4.33
C THR A 62 -9.06 8.09 4.74
N MET A 63 -9.15 6.76 4.85
CA MET A 63 -10.38 6.10 5.33
C MET A 63 -10.76 6.55 6.75
N HIS A 64 -9.78 6.80 7.62
CA HIS A 64 -10.02 7.25 9.00
C HIS A 64 -10.42 8.73 9.10
N LEU A 65 -10.11 9.53 8.07
CA LEU A 65 -10.54 10.92 7.93
C LEU A 65 -11.97 10.99 7.38
N ASP A 66 -12.32 10.12 6.44
CA ASP A 66 -13.68 9.99 5.90
C ASP A 66 -14.67 9.44 6.93
N SER A 67 -14.17 8.72 7.95
CA SER A 67 -14.96 8.20 9.06
C SER A 67 -15.07 9.16 10.26
N LYS A 68 -14.65 10.43 10.16
CA LYS A 68 -14.92 11.41 11.23
C LYS A 68 -16.41 11.75 11.22
N PRO A 69 -17.20 11.40 12.26
CA PRO A 69 -18.55 11.93 12.37
C PRO A 69 -18.44 13.44 12.53
N LEU A 70 -19.09 14.20 11.63
CA LEU A 70 -19.34 15.61 11.85
C LEU A 70 -19.93 15.75 13.26
N LEU A 71 -19.31 16.63 14.06
CA LEU A 71 -19.84 17.08 15.35
C LEU A 71 -21.35 17.36 15.22
N PRO A 72 -22.19 16.84 16.14
CA PRO A 72 -23.61 17.09 16.11
C PRO A 72 -23.82 18.48 16.72
N ASN A 73 -23.92 19.53 15.89
CA ASN A 73 -24.54 20.80 16.29
C ASN A 73 -24.74 21.75 15.10
N LYS A 74 -25.76 21.50 14.28
CA LYS A 74 -26.93 22.39 14.10
C LYS A 74 -27.78 21.92 12.93
N LEU A 75 -29.06 21.71 13.24
CA LEU A 75 -30.16 21.53 12.31
C LEU A 75 -30.16 22.59 11.20
N HIS A 76 -30.35 22.18 9.94
CA HIS A 76 -31.65 22.23 9.26
C HIS A 76 -31.55 21.81 7.79
N SER A 77 -32.59 21.07 7.36
CA SER A 77 -33.13 21.00 5.99
C SER A 77 -32.60 19.94 5.03
N THR A 78 -33.38 18.86 4.96
CA THR A 78 -33.96 18.25 3.73
C THR A 78 -33.02 17.86 2.59
N ALA A 79 -32.64 16.57 2.55
CA ALA A 79 -32.85 15.70 1.39
C ALA A 79 -32.51 14.26 1.79
N GLU A 80 -33.44 13.36 1.51
CA GLU A 80 -33.29 11.91 1.64
C GLU A 80 -32.12 11.42 0.76
N CYS A 81 -31.20 10.69 1.36
CA CYS A 81 -30.27 9.83 0.64
C CYS A 81 -30.23 8.50 1.40
N PRO A 82 -30.80 7.40 0.87
CA PRO A 82 -30.69 6.10 1.49
C PRO A 82 -29.33 5.53 1.11
N SER A 83 -28.27 6.06 1.74
CA SER A 83 -26.92 5.52 1.63
C SER A 83 -26.43 4.97 2.97
N SER A 84 -27.34 4.47 3.82
CA SER A 84 -26.92 3.55 4.87
C SER A 84 -26.54 2.24 4.21
N LEU A 85 -25.26 2.08 3.94
CA LEU A 85 -24.65 0.79 3.68
C LEU A 85 -25.16 -0.18 4.75
N ASP A 86 -25.92 -1.19 4.34
CA ASP A 86 -26.45 -2.21 5.23
C ASP A 86 -25.28 -3.01 5.78
N LEU A 87 -24.94 -2.73 7.04
CA LEU A 87 -23.82 -3.35 7.72
C LEU A 87 -24.05 -4.84 7.95
N ASP A 88 -25.31 -5.29 7.93
CA ASP A 88 -25.65 -6.69 8.06
C ASP A 88 -25.40 -7.44 6.74
N GLU A 89 -25.68 -6.81 5.59
CA GLU A 89 -25.29 -7.32 4.27
C GLU A 89 -23.76 -7.41 4.11
N PHE A 90 -23.03 -6.38 4.56
CA PHE A 90 -21.57 -6.40 4.53
C PHE A 90 -20.96 -7.49 5.44
N ARG A 91 -21.57 -7.74 6.61
CA ARG A 91 -21.15 -8.82 7.51
C ARG A 91 -21.43 -10.20 6.90
N SER A 92 -22.58 -10.40 6.25
CA SER A 92 -22.92 -11.64 5.53
C SER A 92 -21.86 -12.01 4.49
N LEU A 93 -21.41 -11.06 3.69
CA LEU A 93 -20.41 -11.30 2.63
C LEU A 93 -19.01 -11.64 3.16
N LEU A 94 -18.68 -11.18 4.37
CA LEU A 94 -17.42 -11.54 5.04
C LEU A 94 -17.48 -12.94 5.65
N ASP A 95 -18.64 -13.33 6.18
CA ASP A 95 -18.85 -14.67 6.73
C ASP A 95 -18.90 -15.75 5.63
N GLU A 96 -19.44 -15.44 4.44
CA GLU A 96 -19.46 -16.37 3.30
C GLU A 96 -18.05 -16.77 2.81
N ASN A 97 -17.03 -15.92 3.01
CA ASN A 97 -15.64 -16.25 2.67
C ASN A 97 -14.92 -17.07 3.75
N SER A 98 -15.50 -17.23 4.93
CA SER A 98 -14.88 -17.95 6.04
C SER A 98 -15.06 -19.48 5.97
N GLU A 99 -16.06 -19.96 5.24
CA GLU A 99 -16.33 -21.41 5.09
C GLU A 99 -15.54 -22.08 3.95
N LEU A 100 -14.85 -21.32 3.07
CA LEU A 100 -14.03 -21.88 1.99
C LEU A 100 -12.61 -22.31 2.41
N VAL A 101 -12.28 -22.26 3.71
CA VAL A 101 -10.96 -22.66 4.24
C VAL A 101 -10.94 -24.10 4.79
N LEU A 102 -12.07 -24.82 4.76
CA LEU A 102 -12.11 -26.25 5.13
C LEU A 102 -12.91 -27.10 4.14
N SER A 103 -12.29 -27.36 2.98
CA SER A 103 -12.56 -28.56 2.17
C SER A 103 -11.30 -28.98 1.44
#